data_AF-A0A7J6QRW1-F1
#
_entry.id   AF-A0A7J6QRW1-F1
#
_cell.length_a   1.000
_cell.length_b   1.000
_cell.length_c   1.000
_cell.angle_alpha   90.00
_cell.angle_beta   90.00
_cell.angle_gamma   90.00
#
_symmetry.space_group_name_H-M   'P 1'
#
loop_
_entity.id
_entity.type
_entity.pdbx_description
1 polymer ?
#
loop_
_entity_poly.entity_id
_entity_poly.type
_entity_poly.pdbx_seq_one_letter_code
_entity_poly.pdbx_strand_id
1 'polypeptide(L)'
;MSSIEDMSKRSEAAGERVVHLLGRLFKKLDPEVHAKRIGDWGEFEDAIDNLFGRVDEAFKIKDAADHKIVGDATRDGAGLDGGFKREAEVKELSWRPQDNFKELVDNYRLRYVPRLKVKHNSDLPIPKAIVDAQNGVVSDEPLPHAYAEEIRTWREMVEAEVGEMKEVPTPQLPNKEAELMWVDTVELVDEMLDELAEAAEVAIDLEHHNMQSYRGFTCLIQEGVSSNFRRGVCVRTFS
;
A
#
# COMPACT_ATOMS: atom_id res chain seq x y z
N MET A 1 -5.70 -39.32 57.17
CA MET A 1 -6.29 -37.96 57.01
C MET A 1 -5.29 -36.97 56.42
N SER A 2 -4.03 -36.88 56.86
CA SER A 2 -3.08 -35.88 56.32
C SER A 2 -2.73 -36.05 54.83
N SER A 3 -2.68 -37.29 54.29
CA SER A 3 -2.34 -37.51 52.88
C SER A 3 -3.37 -36.96 51.89
N ILE A 4 -4.65 -36.87 52.28
CA ILE A 4 -5.73 -36.34 51.42
C ILE A 4 -5.70 -34.81 51.43
N GLU A 5 -5.44 -34.21 52.60
CA GLU A 5 -5.28 -32.76 52.74
C GLU A 5 -4.05 -32.24 51.97
N ASP A 6 -2.93 -32.98 52.01
CA ASP A 6 -1.72 -32.64 51.26
C ASP A 6 -1.92 -32.75 49.74
N MET A 7 -2.68 -33.74 49.27
CA MET A 7 -3.09 -33.84 47.87
C MET A 7 -3.98 -32.67 47.45
N SER A 8 -4.95 -32.30 48.29
CA SER A 8 -5.85 -31.15 48.04
C SER A 8 -5.07 -29.85 47.87
N LYS A 9 -4.15 -29.54 48.79
CA LYS A 9 -3.31 -28.33 48.72
C LYS A 9 -2.43 -28.30 47.47
N ARG A 10 -1.86 -29.44 47.07
CA ARG A 10 -1.06 -29.53 45.84
C ARG A 10 -1.90 -29.32 44.59
N SER A 11 -3.12 -29.83 44.59
CA SER A 11 -4.09 -29.65 43.50
C SER A 11 -4.53 -28.18 43.38
N GLU A 12 -4.84 -27.54 44.50
CA GLU A 12 -5.21 -26.12 44.55
C GLU A 12 -4.08 -25.22 44.04
N ALA A 13 -2.86 -25.43 44.52
CA ALA A 13 -1.68 -24.71 44.04
C ALA A 13 -1.40 -24.96 42.54
N ALA A 14 -1.72 -26.15 42.02
CA ALA A 14 -1.63 -26.42 40.59
C ALA A 14 -2.68 -25.64 39.79
N GLY A 15 -3.92 -25.59 40.28
CA GLY A 15 -5.00 -24.78 39.72
C GLY A 15 -4.64 -23.31 39.64
N GLU A 16 -4.10 -22.74 40.73
CA GLU A 16 -3.66 -21.34 40.76
C GLU A 16 -2.57 -21.04 39.72
N ARG A 17 -1.62 -21.97 39.51
CA ARG A 17 -0.59 -21.83 38.47
C ARG A 17 -1.17 -21.85 37.07
N VAL A 18 -2.14 -22.73 36.79
CA VAL A 18 -2.81 -22.80 35.49
C VAL A 18 -3.56 -21.51 35.22
N VAL A 19 -4.36 -21.03 36.18
CA VAL A 19 -5.08 -19.75 36.07
C VAL A 19 -4.12 -18.58 35.85
N HIS A 20 -2.98 -18.56 36.55
CA HIS A 20 -1.94 -17.55 36.36
C HIS A 20 -1.34 -17.58 34.94
N LEU A 21 -1.02 -18.76 34.41
CA LEU A 21 -0.48 -18.91 33.05
C LEU A 21 -1.49 -18.50 31.99
N LEU A 22 -2.76 -18.90 32.15
CA LEU A 22 -3.85 -18.45 31.28
C LEU A 22 -3.93 -16.93 31.29
N GLY A 23 -3.98 -16.29 32.48
CA GLY A 23 -4.01 -14.83 32.58
C GLY A 23 -2.86 -14.13 31.86
N ARG A 24 -1.65 -14.71 31.88
CA ARG A 24 -0.51 -14.20 31.12
C ARG A 24 -0.64 -14.37 29.60
N LEU A 25 -1.21 -15.48 29.15
CA LEU A 25 -1.45 -15.74 27.73
C LEU A 25 -2.52 -14.79 27.18
N PHE A 26 -3.63 -14.63 27.89
CA PHE A 26 -4.71 -13.73 27.47
C PHE A 26 -4.26 -12.27 27.39
N LYS A 27 -3.49 -11.80 28.37
CA LYS A 27 -2.88 -10.47 28.30
C LYS A 27 -2.05 -10.23 27.03
N LYS A 28 -1.50 -11.28 26.43
CA LYS A 28 -0.78 -11.18 25.15
C LYS A 28 -1.71 -11.26 23.93
N LEU A 29 -2.79 -12.03 24.00
CA LEU A 29 -3.72 -12.25 22.89
C LEU A 29 -4.68 -11.06 22.70
N ASP A 30 -5.14 -10.47 23.80
CA ASP A 30 -6.04 -9.33 23.82
C ASP A 30 -5.60 -8.29 24.88
N PRO A 31 -4.81 -7.29 24.48
CA PRO A 31 -4.35 -6.25 25.40
C PRO A 31 -5.45 -5.30 25.88
N GLU A 32 -6.55 -5.15 25.14
CA GLU A 32 -7.62 -4.19 25.43
C GLU A 32 -8.67 -4.77 26.40
N VAL A 33 -8.94 -6.07 26.32
CA VAL A 33 -9.92 -6.76 27.18
C VAL A 33 -9.36 -7.07 28.58
N HIS A 34 -8.03 -7.05 28.81
CA HIS A 34 -7.44 -7.59 30.03
C HIS A 34 -6.75 -6.57 30.95
N ALA A 35 -7.55 -5.88 31.77
CA ALA A 35 -7.09 -5.20 32.97
C ALA A 35 -7.39 -5.95 34.29
N LYS A 36 -8.10 -7.09 34.28
CA LYS A 36 -8.41 -7.84 35.50
C LYS A 36 -8.07 -9.32 35.35
N ARG A 37 -7.54 -9.86 36.45
CA ARG A 37 -7.12 -11.25 36.63
C ARG A 37 -8.31 -12.17 36.30
N ILE A 38 -8.11 -13.24 35.53
CA ILE A 38 -9.13 -14.27 35.23
C ILE A 38 -9.71 -14.80 36.55
N GLY A 39 -10.75 -14.14 37.02
CA GLY A 39 -11.55 -14.50 38.18
C GLY A 39 -13.01 -14.66 37.79
N ASP A 40 -13.37 -14.21 36.59
CA ASP A 40 -14.66 -14.39 35.96
C ASP A 40 -14.48 -15.28 34.71
N TRP A 41 -15.29 -16.33 34.60
CA TRP A 41 -15.29 -17.22 33.44
C TRP A 41 -15.93 -16.55 32.22
N GLY A 42 -16.84 -15.59 32.42
CA GLY A 42 -17.42 -14.80 31.33
C GLY A 42 -16.38 -13.97 30.59
N GLU A 43 -15.47 -13.30 31.31
CA GLU A 43 -14.36 -12.53 30.70
C GLU A 43 -13.42 -13.43 29.85
N PHE A 44 -13.30 -14.70 30.20
CA PHE A 44 -12.53 -15.68 29.43
C PHE A 44 -13.27 -16.07 28.14
N GLU A 45 -14.58 -16.34 28.21
CA GLU A 45 -15.41 -16.65 27.04
C GLU A 45 -15.40 -15.48 26.06
N ASP A 46 -15.59 -14.24 26.53
CA ASP A 46 -15.56 -13.03 25.70
C ASP A 46 -14.21 -12.85 24.98
N ALA A 47 -13.08 -13.09 25.67
CA ALA A 47 -11.76 -12.96 25.07
C ALA A 47 -11.49 -14.03 24.00
N ILE A 48 -11.98 -15.26 24.21
CA ILE A 48 -11.90 -16.33 23.22
C ILE A 48 -12.78 -16.03 22.01
N ASP A 49 -14.00 -15.55 22.20
CA ASP A 49 -14.91 -15.18 21.13
C ASP A 49 -14.34 -14.03 20.28
N ASN A 50 -13.75 -13.01 20.92
CA ASN A 50 -13.04 -11.93 20.22
C ASN A 50 -11.85 -12.45 19.40
N LEU A 51 -11.08 -13.40 19.95
CA LEU A 51 -9.98 -14.02 19.22
C LEU A 51 -10.48 -14.79 18.01
N PHE A 52 -11.51 -15.63 18.16
CA PHE A 52 -12.10 -16.37 17.04
C PHE A 52 -12.69 -15.43 16.00
N GLY A 53 -13.36 -14.35 16.41
CA GLY A 53 -13.84 -13.32 15.49
C GLY A 53 -12.72 -12.68 14.66
N ARG A 54 -11.57 -12.39 15.27
CA ARG A 54 -10.38 -11.88 14.55
C ARG A 54 -9.78 -12.91 13.60
N VAL A 55 -9.78 -14.19 13.99
CA VAL A 55 -9.30 -15.30 13.16
C VAL A 55 -10.20 -15.49 11.94
N ASP A 56 -11.52 -15.52 12.14
CA ASP A 56 -12.49 -15.64 11.06
C ASP A 56 -12.37 -14.49 10.05
N GLU A 57 -12.23 -13.26 10.54
CA GLU A 57 -12.02 -12.10 9.67
C GLU A 57 -10.70 -12.18 8.88
N ALA A 58 -9.62 -12.66 9.52
CA ALA A 58 -8.35 -12.87 8.84
C ALA A 58 -8.45 -13.95 7.73
N PHE A 59 -9.23 -15.02 7.96
CA PHE A 59 -9.48 -16.04 6.93
C PHE A 59 -10.28 -15.50 5.75
N LYS A 60 -11.30 -14.66 5.98
CA LYS A 60 -12.02 -13.99 4.88
C LYS A 60 -11.09 -13.13 4.02
N ILE A 61 -10.17 -12.40 4.65
CA ILE A 61 -9.16 -11.60 3.93
C ILE A 61 -8.25 -12.50 3.10
N LYS A 62 -7.80 -13.63 3.67
CA LYS A 62 -6.95 -14.60 2.97
C LYS A 62 -7.66 -15.23 1.77
N ASP A 63 -8.89 -15.71 1.95
CA ASP A 63 -9.66 -16.32 0.86
C ASP A 63 -9.90 -15.31 -0.27
N ALA A 64 -10.23 -14.06 0.07
CA ALA A 64 -10.36 -12.98 -0.90
C ALA A 64 -9.04 -12.68 -1.65
N ALA A 65 -7.89 -12.80 -0.98
CA ALA A 65 -6.57 -12.64 -1.58
C ALA A 65 -6.17 -13.84 -2.46
N ASP A 66 -6.41 -15.07 -2.01
CA ASP A 66 -6.08 -16.29 -2.76
C ASP A 66 -6.94 -16.42 -4.02
N HIS A 67 -8.25 -16.11 -3.94
CA HIS A 67 -9.12 -16.03 -5.12
C HIS A 67 -8.73 -14.88 -6.08
N LYS A 68 -8.03 -13.84 -5.60
CA LYS A 68 -7.43 -12.80 -6.45
C LYS A 68 -6.20 -13.30 -7.21
N ILE A 69 -5.38 -14.16 -6.60
CA ILE A 69 -4.14 -14.69 -7.19
C ILE A 69 -4.45 -15.75 -8.27
N VAL A 70 -5.46 -16.60 -8.05
CA VAL A 70 -5.81 -17.68 -9.01
C VAL A 70 -6.45 -17.13 -10.30
N GLY A 71 -7.14 -16.00 -10.24
CA GLY A 71 -7.78 -15.39 -11.42
C GLY A 71 -6.81 -14.75 -12.44
N ASP A 72 -5.56 -14.51 -12.06
CA ASP A 72 -4.53 -13.90 -12.92
C ASP A 72 -3.63 -14.95 -13.61
N ALA A 73 -3.58 -16.17 -13.08
CA ALA A 73 -2.63 -17.21 -13.51
C ALA A 73 -3.11 -18.11 -14.69
N THR A 74 -4.31 -17.89 -15.24
CA THR A 74 -4.90 -18.76 -16.28
C THR A 74 -5.30 -18.04 -17.57
N ARG A 75 -4.73 -16.87 -17.86
CA ARG A 75 -5.04 -16.09 -19.07
C ARG A 75 -4.00 -16.24 -20.20
N ASP A 76 -3.39 -17.41 -20.34
CA ASP A 76 -2.67 -17.79 -21.56
C ASP A 76 -3.48 -18.86 -22.31
N GLY A 77 -3.93 -18.50 -23.52
CA GLY A 77 -5.03 -19.17 -24.20
C GLY A 77 -4.74 -20.51 -24.88
N ALA A 78 -5.81 -21.25 -25.17
CA ALA A 78 -6.02 -22.01 -26.40
C ALA A 78 -7.42 -22.65 -26.42
N GLY A 79 -8.11 -22.59 -27.56
CA GLY A 79 -8.99 -23.67 -28.01
C GLY A 79 -10.47 -23.61 -27.62
N LEU A 80 -11.25 -22.97 -28.50
CA LEU A 80 -12.48 -23.44 -29.18
C LEU A 80 -13.56 -24.25 -28.43
N ASP A 81 -14.79 -24.01 -28.91
CA ASP A 81 -16.05 -24.77 -28.80
C ASP A 81 -16.90 -24.78 -27.50
N GLY A 82 -18.07 -24.15 -27.63
CA GLY A 82 -19.33 -24.80 -27.24
C GLY A 82 -19.85 -24.56 -25.83
N GLY A 83 -20.34 -23.35 -25.52
CA GLY A 83 -21.23 -23.18 -24.38
C GLY A 83 -21.41 -21.73 -23.93
N PHE A 84 -22.53 -21.13 -24.31
CA PHE A 84 -23.00 -19.87 -23.74
C PHE A 84 -23.30 -20.06 -22.24
N LYS A 85 -22.31 -19.81 -21.38
CA LYS A 85 -22.46 -19.38 -19.98
C LYS A 85 -21.26 -18.50 -19.58
N ARG A 86 -21.22 -17.27 -20.11
CA ARG A 86 -20.49 -16.17 -19.47
C ARG A 86 -21.51 -15.42 -18.62
N GLU A 87 -21.85 -15.96 -17.46
CA GLU A 87 -22.19 -15.06 -16.35
C GLU A 87 -20.86 -14.39 -16.00
N ALA A 88 -20.74 -13.13 -16.36
CA ALA A 88 -19.64 -12.32 -15.90
C ALA A 88 -19.73 -12.31 -14.37
N GLU A 89 -18.81 -13.01 -13.70
CA GLU A 89 -18.46 -12.69 -12.32
C GLU A 89 -18.02 -11.23 -12.32
N VAL A 90 -18.98 -10.33 -12.03
CA VAL A 90 -18.67 -8.98 -11.60
C VAL A 90 -17.97 -9.19 -10.28
N LYS A 91 -16.63 -9.23 -10.32
CA LYS A 91 -15.80 -9.17 -9.13
C LYS A 91 -16.13 -7.83 -8.51
N GLU A 92 -17.04 -7.81 -7.53
CA GLU A 92 -17.34 -6.60 -6.78
C GLU A 92 -16.01 -6.14 -6.17
N LEU A 93 -15.45 -5.08 -6.77
CA LEU A 93 -14.25 -4.45 -6.24
C LEU A 93 -14.63 -3.90 -4.87
N SER A 94 -13.81 -4.21 -3.87
CA SER A 94 -14.01 -3.65 -2.54
C SER A 94 -14.06 -2.13 -2.65
N TRP A 95 -14.99 -1.51 -1.94
CA TRP A 95 -15.14 -0.06 -1.88
C TRP A 95 -13.91 0.63 -1.27
N ARG A 96 -13.06 -0.13 -0.54
CA ARG A 96 -11.74 0.30 -0.07
C ARG A 96 -10.70 -0.05 -1.14
N PRO A 97 -10.13 0.94 -1.84
CA PRO A 97 -9.18 0.68 -2.92
C PRO A 97 -7.97 -0.17 -2.48
N GLN A 98 -7.54 -0.02 -1.22
CA GLN A 98 -6.38 -0.72 -0.67
C GLN A 98 -6.53 -2.24 -0.66
N ASP A 99 -7.77 -2.74 -0.56
CA ASP A 99 -8.05 -4.18 -0.59
C ASP A 99 -7.77 -4.76 -1.99
N ASN A 100 -7.70 -3.92 -3.03
CA ASN A 100 -7.42 -4.31 -4.42
C ASN A 100 -5.96 -4.15 -4.82
N PHE A 101 -5.07 -3.71 -3.91
CA PHE A 101 -3.65 -3.55 -4.24
C PHE A 101 -2.97 -4.90 -4.41
N LYS A 102 -2.03 -4.98 -5.36
CA LYS A 102 -1.21 -6.18 -5.59
C LYS A 102 -0.31 -6.51 -4.40
N GLU A 103 0.17 -5.49 -3.70
CA GLU A 103 1.00 -5.62 -2.51
C GLU A 103 0.23 -5.12 -1.29
N LEU A 104 0.31 -5.84 -0.18
CA LEU A 104 -0.30 -5.43 1.08
C LEU A 104 0.39 -4.19 1.66
N VAL A 105 -0.41 -3.33 2.30
CA VAL A 105 0.08 -2.12 2.96
C VAL A 105 0.80 -2.50 4.25
N ASP A 106 2.09 -2.13 4.34
CA ASP A 106 2.92 -2.36 5.52
C ASP A 106 3.05 -1.08 6.36
N ASN A 107 2.28 -1.02 7.46
CA ASN A 107 2.29 0.10 8.39
C ASN A 107 3.36 -0.02 9.49
N TYR A 108 4.10 -1.13 9.55
CA TYR A 108 5.08 -1.40 10.61
C TYR A 108 6.49 -0.89 10.26
N ARG A 109 6.74 -0.55 9.01
CA ARG A 109 8.05 0.00 8.60
C ARG A 109 8.36 1.31 9.29
N LEU A 110 9.44 1.31 10.05
CA LEU A 110 9.93 2.50 10.77
C LEU A 110 10.44 3.60 9.83
N ARG A 111 10.91 3.25 8.63
CA ARG A 111 11.43 4.20 7.64
C ARG A 111 10.90 3.92 6.24
N TYR A 112 10.86 4.95 5.40
CA TYR A 112 10.58 4.80 3.98
C TYR A 112 11.77 4.11 3.28
N VAL A 113 11.48 3.12 2.43
CA VAL A 113 12.46 2.48 1.54
C VAL A 113 11.97 2.73 0.12
N PRO A 114 12.74 3.45 -0.72
CA PRO A 114 12.36 3.69 -2.10
C PRO A 114 12.06 2.39 -2.85
N ARG A 115 10.98 2.36 -3.65
CA ARG A 115 10.59 1.19 -4.47
C ARG A 115 11.14 1.27 -5.92
N LEU A 116 12.11 2.14 -6.15
CA LEU A 116 12.73 2.38 -7.45
C LEU A 116 13.50 1.12 -7.92
N LYS A 117 13.14 0.61 -9.10
CA LYS A 117 13.79 -0.58 -9.72
C LYS A 117 14.81 -0.19 -10.80
N VAL A 118 14.48 0.84 -11.58
CA VAL A 118 15.29 1.36 -12.66
C VAL A 118 15.44 2.86 -12.45
N LYS A 119 16.66 3.38 -12.65
CA LYS A 119 16.96 4.80 -12.55
C LYS A 119 17.14 5.37 -13.96
N HIS A 120 16.09 5.97 -14.50
CA HIS A 120 16.13 6.64 -15.81
C HIS A 120 16.89 7.98 -15.72
N ASN A 121 17.36 8.50 -16.85
CA ASN A 121 18.01 9.81 -16.96
C ASN A 121 19.21 10.01 -16.03
N SER A 122 19.98 8.94 -15.78
CA SER A 122 21.15 8.96 -14.91
C SER A 122 22.14 7.88 -15.33
N ASP A 123 23.42 8.24 -15.36
CA ASP A 123 24.53 7.29 -15.52
C ASP A 123 24.98 6.69 -14.17
N LEU A 124 24.46 7.21 -13.04
CA LEU A 124 24.79 6.74 -11.72
C LEU A 124 23.88 5.56 -11.34
N PRO A 125 24.42 4.49 -10.75
CA PRO A 125 23.59 3.38 -10.28
C PRO A 125 22.68 3.82 -9.11
N ILE A 126 21.62 3.04 -8.86
CA ILE A 126 20.83 3.19 -7.64
C ILE A 126 21.77 3.02 -6.43
N PRO A 127 21.75 3.95 -5.45
CA PRO A 127 22.59 3.85 -4.27
C PRO A 127 22.49 2.49 -3.58
N LYS A 128 23.65 1.88 -3.29
CA LYS A 128 23.73 0.55 -2.68
C LYS A 128 22.90 0.45 -1.38
N ALA A 129 22.89 1.49 -0.57
CA ALA A 129 22.09 1.53 0.66
C ALA A 129 20.58 1.34 0.42
N ILE A 130 20.05 1.85 -0.70
CA ILE A 130 18.64 1.65 -1.10
C ILE A 130 18.43 0.19 -1.50
N VAL A 131 19.31 -0.37 -2.33
CA VAL A 131 19.23 -1.78 -2.77
C VAL A 131 19.35 -2.75 -1.59
N ASP A 132 20.29 -2.52 -0.69
CA ASP A 132 20.47 -3.31 0.54
C ASP A 132 19.20 -3.22 1.41
N ALA A 133 18.62 -2.03 1.58
CA ALA A 133 17.37 -1.86 2.32
C ALA A 133 16.16 -2.53 1.66
N GLN A 134 16.05 -2.50 0.33
CA GLN A 134 15.03 -3.24 -0.42
C GLN A 134 15.15 -4.75 -0.20
N ASN A 135 16.37 -5.25 -0.03
CA ASN A 135 16.67 -6.66 0.28
C ASN A 135 16.56 -7.00 1.78
N GLY A 136 16.05 -6.09 2.61
CA GLY A 136 15.80 -6.33 4.03
C GLY A 136 17.00 -6.11 4.95
N VAL A 137 18.09 -5.53 4.45
CA VAL A 137 19.22 -5.13 5.31
C VAL A 137 18.78 -3.98 6.22
N VAL A 138 18.86 -4.24 7.53
CA VAL A 138 18.51 -3.25 8.55
C VAL A 138 19.72 -2.37 8.81
N SER A 139 19.52 -1.06 8.68
CA SER A 139 20.48 -0.01 9.03
C SER A 139 19.71 1.13 9.68
N ASP A 140 20.30 1.74 10.70
CA ASP A 140 19.74 2.94 11.34
C ASP A 140 20.13 4.23 10.60
N GLU A 141 21.07 4.14 9.65
CA GLU A 141 21.47 5.27 8.82
C GLU A 141 20.33 5.71 7.88
N PRO A 142 20.15 7.02 7.68
CA PRO A 142 19.14 7.53 6.75
C PRO A 142 19.47 7.09 5.32
N LEU A 143 18.43 6.70 4.57
CA LEU A 143 18.61 6.34 3.17
C LEU A 143 18.80 7.62 2.32
N PRO A 144 19.75 7.62 1.38
CA PRO A 144 19.95 8.75 0.48
C PRO A 144 18.77 8.89 -0.49
N HIS A 145 18.55 10.10 -1.00
CA HIS A 145 17.63 10.31 -2.11
C HIS A 145 18.24 9.76 -3.41
N ALA A 146 17.49 8.93 -4.15
CA ALA A 146 18.02 8.22 -5.32
C ALA A 146 18.54 9.15 -6.41
N TYR A 147 17.93 10.33 -6.57
CA TYR A 147 18.24 11.35 -7.58
C TYR A 147 18.93 12.61 -7.01
N ALA A 148 19.53 12.55 -5.82
CA ALA A 148 20.10 13.73 -5.15
C ALA A 148 21.13 14.48 -6.03
N GLU A 149 22.04 13.73 -6.64
CA GLU A 149 23.13 14.27 -7.45
C GLU A 149 22.64 14.88 -8.75
N GLU A 150 21.68 14.24 -9.40
CA GLU A 150 21.06 14.74 -10.64
C GLU A 150 20.33 16.05 -10.39
N ILE A 151 19.54 16.13 -9.32
CA ILE A 151 18.81 17.35 -8.94
C ILE A 151 19.79 18.48 -8.64
N ARG A 152 20.88 18.19 -7.92
CA ARG A 152 21.91 19.18 -7.60
C ARG A 152 22.58 19.71 -8.87
N THR A 153 23.04 18.81 -9.73
CA THR A 153 23.73 19.16 -10.99
C THR A 153 22.82 19.97 -11.91
N TRP A 154 21.57 19.52 -12.08
CA TRP A 154 20.59 20.23 -12.89
C TRP A 154 20.33 21.64 -12.38
N ARG A 155 20.17 21.81 -11.06
CA ARG A 155 19.99 23.14 -10.46
C ARG A 155 21.18 24.05 -10.71
N GLU A 156 22.40 23.55 -10.51
CA GLU A 156 23.62 24.32 -10.76
C GLU A 156 23.74 24.75 -12.23
N MET A 157 23.35 23.88 -13.17
CA MET A 157 23.30 24.21 -14.61
C MET A 157 22.27 25.29 -14.91
N VAL A 158 21.04 25.14 -14.42
CA VAL A 158 19.97 26.13 -14.61
C VAL A 158 20.36 27.48 -14.02
N GLU A 159 20.91 27.51 -12.80
CA GLU A 159 21.36 28.75 -12.16
C GLU A 159 22.52 29.42 -12.93
N ALA A 160 23.37 28.64 -13.60
CA ALA A 160 24.45 29.17 -14.45
C ALA A 160 23.95 29.67 -15.81
N GLU A 161 22.90 29.08 -16.38
CA GLU A 161 22.32 29.43 -17.68
C GLU A 161 21.29 30.57 -17.61
N VAL A 162 20.63 30.78 -16.47
CA VAL A 162 19.60 31.81 -16.28
C VAL A 162 20.24 33.21 -16.15
N GLY A 163 20.81 33.68 -17.25
CA GLY A 163 20.89 35.08 -17.60
C GLY A 163 19.57 35.51 -18.24
N GLU A 164 18.66 36.07 -17.43
CA GLU A 164 17.49 36.88 -17.84
C GLU A 164 16.62 36.39 -19.02
N MET A 165 16.40 35.10 -19.24
CA MET A 165 15.28 34.67 -20.10
C MET A 165 13.98 34.66 -19.29
N LYS A 166 13.29 35.81 -19.28
CA LYS A 166 11.85 35.84 -18.97
C LYS A 166 11.11 35.40 -20.23
N GLU A 167 10.83 34.11 -20.35
CA GLU A 167 9.85 33.65 -21.32
C GLU A 167 8.48 34.28 -21.00
N VAL A 168 7.80 34.74 -22.04
CA VAL A 168 6.45 35.29 -21.91
C VAL A 168 5.53 34.10 -21.62
N PRO A 169 4.75 34.12 -20.52
CA PRO A 169 3.85 33.02 -20.21
C PRO A 169 2.91 32.74 -21.37
N THR A 170 2.94 31.52 -21.89
CA THR A 170 1.97 31.07 -22.89
C THR A 170 0.56 31.14 -22.27
N PRO A 171 -0.41 31.83 -22.90
CA PRO A 171 -1.76 31.90 -22.36
C PRO A 171 -2.35 30.50 -22.19
N GLN A 172 -2.89 30.23 -21.01
CA GLN A 172 -3.67 29.00 -20.79
C GLN A 172 -4.91 29.01 -21.68
N LEU A 173 -5.24 27.86 -22.25
CA LEU A 173 -6.48 27.71 -23.00
C LEU A 173 -7.68 27.85 -22.06
N PRO A 174 -8.80 28.45 -22.49
CA PRO A 174 -10.01 28.51 -21.69
C PRO A 174 -10.52 27.10 -21.33
N ASN A 175 -10.90 26.88 -20.07
CA ASN A 175 -11.34 25.57 -19.54
C ASN A 175 -12.44 24.84 -20.35
N LYS A 176 -13.20 25.56 -21.21
CA LYS A 176 -14.25 24.96 -22.03
C LYS A 176 -13.74 24.28 -23.30
N GLU A 177 -12.48 24.52 -23.67
CA GLU A 177 -11.85 24.00 -24.88
C GLU A 177 -10.85 22.88 -24.58
N ALA A 178 -10.54 22.64 -23.30
CA ALA A 178 -9.67 21.55 -22.88
C ALA A 178 -10.48 20.25 -22.72
N GLU A 179 -10.16 19.24 -23.51
CA GLU A 179 -10.65 17.88 -23.37
C GLU A 179 -9.97 17.20 -22.18
N LEU A 180 -10.70 16.41 -21.38
CA LEU A 180 -10.10 15.66 -20.29
C LEU A 180 -9.97 14.19 -20.69
N MET A 181 -8.76 13.64 -20.65
CA MET A 181 -8.53 12.21 -20.78
C MET A 181 -8.51 11.57 -19.38
N TRP A 182 -9.28 10.50 -19.22
CA TRP A 182 -9.26 9.69 -18.01
C TRP A 182 -8.41 8.45 -18.26
N VAL A 183 -7.38 8.24 -17.45
CA VAL A 183 -6.43 7.14 -17.59
C VAL A 183 -6.63 6.16 -16.45
N ASP A 184 -7.17 4.98 -16.76
CA ASP A 184 -7.42 3.90 -15.79
C ASP A 184 -7.02 2.51 -16.30
N THR A 185 -6.32 2.46 -17.44
CA THR A 185 -5.76 1.23 -18.02
C THR A 185 -4.28 1.41 -18.33
N VAL A 186 -3.55 0.30 -18.46
CA VAL A 186 -2.10 0.32 -18.76
C VAL A 186 -1.85 0.91 -20.14
N GLU A 187 -2.69 0.57 -21.11
CA GLU A 187 -2.60 1.06 -22.49
C GLU A 187 -2.74 2.58 -22.57
N LEU A 188 -3.64 3.17 -21.75
CA LEU A 188 -3.79 4.63 -21.67
C LEU A 188 -2.63 5.30 -20.93
N VAL A 189 -1.98 4.61 -19.99
CA VAL A 189 -0.74 5.11 -19.36
C VAL A 189 0.38 5.17 -20.40
N ASP A 190 0.52 4.15 -21.26
CA ASP A 190 1.54 4.15 -22.32
C ASP A 190 1.28 5.28 -23.34
N GLU A 191 0.03 5.47 -23.79
CA GLU A 191 -0.35 6.60 -24.67
C GLU A 191 0.00 7.96 -24.04
N MET A 192 -0.30 8.14 -22.76
CA MET A 192 0.04 9.34 -22.00
C MET A 192 1.55 9.54 -21.89
N LEU A 193 2.34 8.48 -21.67
CA LEU A 193 3.80 8.56 -21.57
C LEU A 193 4.44 8.97 -22.89
N ASP A 194 3.92 8.52 -24.03
CA ASP A 194 4.38 8.93 -25.36
C ASP A 194 4.15 10.44 -25.57
N GLU A 195 2.99 10.98 -25.17
CA GLU A 195 2.72 12.43 -25.23
C GLU A 195 3.66 13.23 -24.30
N LEU A 196 3.89 12.75 -23.07
CA LEU A 196 4.79 13.39 -22.11
C LEU A 196 6.26 13.37 -22.56
N ALA A 197 6.68 12.37 -23.33
CA ALA A 197 8.05 12.27 -23.83
C ALA A 197 8.40 13.36 -24.85
N GLU A 198 7.40 13.89 -25.58
CA GLU A 198 7.57 14.98 -26.55
C GLU A 198 7.34 16.37 -25.95
N ALA A 199 6.80 16.44 -24.73
CA ALA A 199 6.49 17.70 -24.05
C ALA A 199 7.75 18.40 -23.54
N ALA A 200 7.87 19.70 -23.82
CA ALA A 200 8.94 20.54 -23.27
C ALA A 200 8.72 20.87 -21.79
N GLU A 201 7.46 21.04 -21.38
CA GLU A 201 7.07 21.38 -20.02
C GLU A 201 5.78 20.65 -19.63
N VAL A 202 5.72 20.23 -18.37
CA VAL A 202 4.59 19.49 -17.81
C VAL A 202 4.24 20.09 -16.45
N ALA A 203 2.94 20.31 -16.22
CA ALA A 203 2.39 20.59 -14.90
C ALA A 203 1.85 19.30 -14.30
N ILE A 204 2.19 18.99 -13.05
CA ILE A 204 1.75 17.80 -12.31
C ILE A 204 1.11 18.23 -10.99
N ASP A 205 -0.04 17.67 -10.65
CA ASP A 205 -0.69 17.81 -9.34
C ASP A 205 -1.21 16.46 -8.81
N LEU A 206 -1.40 16.35 -7.50
CA LEU A 206 -1.76 15.11 -6.82
C LEU A 206 -2.91 15.31 -5.84
N GLU A 207 -3.89 14.40 -5.88
CA GLU A 207 -4.94 14.33 -4.87
C GLU A 207 -4.62 13.24 -3.83
N HIS A 208 -4.71 13.58 -2.54
CA HIS A 208 -4.31 12.70 -1.45
C HIS A 208 -5.45 12.41 -0.48
N HIS A 209 -5.66 11.12 -0.16
CA HIS A 209 -6.65 10.67 0.82
C HIS A 209 -5.98 10.11 2.08
N ASN A 210 -6.37 10.59 3.27
CA ASN A 210 -5.81 10.13 4.56
C ASN A 210 -6.85 9.81 5.65
N MET A 211 -8.16 9.89 5.36
CA MET A 211 -9.17 9.66 6.40
C MET A 211 -9.31 8.18 6.77
N GLN A 212 -9.14 7.28 5.80
CA GLN A 212 -9.26 5.82 6.00
C GLN A 212 -7.97 5.07 5.62
N SER A 213 -6.83 5.72 5.79
CA SER A 213 -5.51 5.12 5.57
C SER A 213 -4.52 5.71 6.55
N TYR A 214 -3.72 4.86 7.20
CA TYR A 214 -2.78 5.29 8.25
C TYR A 214 -1.76 6.32 7.75
N ARG A 215 -1.17 6.09 6.57
CA ARG A 215 -0.22 7.02 5.93
C ARG A 215 -0.84 7.85 4.81
N GLY A 216 -2.09 7.55 4.46
CA GLY A 216 -2.73 8.05 3.26
C GLY A 216 -2.27 7.34 1.98
N PHE A 217 -2.86 7.76 0.87
CA PHE A 217 -2.53 7.30 -0.47
C PHE A 217 -2.92 8.38 -1.50
N THR A 218 -2.22 8.43 -2.62
CA THR A 218 -2.56 9.33 -3.74
C THR A 218 -3.73 8.74 -4.52
N CYS A 219 -4.85 9.45 -4.68
CA CYS A 219 -6.05 8.97 -5.37
C CYS A 219 -6.21 9.44 -6.82
N LEU A 220 -5.53 10.52 -7.17
CA LEU A 220 -5.51 11.03 -8.54
C LEU A 220 -4.16 11.67 -8.81
N ILE A 221 -3.65 11.50 -10.03
CA ILE A 221 -2.58 12.33 -10.60
C ILE A 221 -3.22 13.13 -11.72
N GLN A 222 -2.93 14.43 -11.76
CA GLN A 222 -3.40 15.32 -12.81
C GLN A 222 -2.20 15.92 -13.52
N GLU A 223 -2.28 15.95 -14.85
CA GLU A 223 -1.21 16.52 -15.66
C GLU A 223 -1.73 17.36 -16.82
N GLY A 224 -0.87 18.29 -17.28
CA GLY A 224 -1.09 19.11 -18.46
C GLY A 224 0.23 19.52 -19.11
N VAL A 225 0.24 19.59 -20.44
CA VAL A 225 1.44 19.87 -21.25
C VAL A 225 1.32 21.20 -21.99
N SER A 226 2.42 21.94 -22.12
CA SER A 226 2.40 23.33 -22.63
C SER A 226 2.12 23.46 -24.13
N SER A 227 2.54 22.48 -24.93
CA SER A 227 2.27 22.42 -26.38
C SER A 227 0.81 22.09 -26.70
N ASN A 228 0.09 21.49 -25.75
CA ASN A 228 -1.23 20.91 -25.94
C ASN A 228 -2.10 21.04 -24.66
N PHE A 229 -2.20 22.22 -24.04
CA PHE A 229 -3.19 22.52 -23.00
C PHE A 229 -4.67 22.36 -23.47
N ARG A 230 -4.88 21.81 -24.66
CA ARG A 230 -6.15 21.27 -25.16
C ARG A 230 -6.52 19.96 -24.50
N ARG A 231 -5.61 19.27 -23.81
CA ARG A 231 -5.92 18.05 -23.09
C ARG A 231 -5.36 18.07 -21.67
N GLY A 232 -6.24 17.96 -20.67
CA GLY A 232 -5.85 17.62 -19.30
C GLY A 232 -5.98 16.12 -19.13
N VAL A 233 -5.09 15.50 -18.38
CA VAL A 233 -5.13 14.06 -18.15
C VAL A 233 -5.25 13.79 -16.66
N CYS A 234 -6.12 12.85 -16.31
CA CYS A 234 -6.41 12.44 -14.93
C CYS A 234 -6.16 10.93 -14.82
N VAL A 235 -5.10 10.55 -14.11
CA VAL A 235 -4.75 9.16 -13.86
C VAL A 235 -5.38 8.68 -12.56
N ARG A 236 -6.25 7.69 -12.67
CA ARG A 236 -6.78 6.98 -11.51
C ARG A 236 -5.71 6.03 -10.99
N THR A 237 -5.28 6.23 -9.75
CA THR A 237 -4.19 5.44 -9.15
C THR A 237 -4.63 4.06 -8.65
N PHE A 238 -5.94 3.75 -8.69
CA PHE A 238 -6.51 2.48 -8.22
C PHE A 238 -7.61 1.96 -9.15
N SER A 239 -7.62 0.66 -9.41
CA SER A 239 -8.72 -0.04 -10.11
C SER A 239 -9.78 -0.50 -9.11
#